data_AF-A0AA37WM19-F1
#
_entry.id   AF-A0AA37WM19-F1
#
_cell.length_a   1.000
_cell.length_b   1.000
_cell.length_c   1.000
_cell.angle_alpha   90.00
_cell.angle_beta   90.00
_cell.angle_gamma   90.00
#
_symmetry.space_group_name_H-M   'P 1'
#
loop_
_entity.id
_entity.type
_entity.pdbx_description
1 polymer ?
#
loop_
_entity_poly.entity_id
_entity_poly.type
_entity_poly.pdbx_seq_one_letter_code
_entity_poly.pdbx_strand_id
1 'polypeptide(L)'
;MIDVVTSEKDFQSVRHPISGQFESTPQYCEEQWHAKLFAEIKCSGNKAFLGKTDHYGPLRIQRPFFPEGRDCLHLYLLHPPGGLVGGDSLSISFDVKERSHCLVTTPSAGKIYRNIRGLPQVQNVGVNVHSGAKIEYFPQENIIYDGAEAHINTSVELKGDGVFCGWEITCIGRYESSDPFVSGSLKQSFQVTRDGTPVFSDRLILTANSSLQSGVAGLQGKCVAGTFLITTDLFPIDEALSLEQKNLQKKIVGWQTEFMQRNPDTLIAMTQKPMVWIVRALGNRAEKIRQVFEMLWAMIRPYAMGRPVCVPRIWCT
;
A
#
# COMPACT_ATOMS: atom_id res chain seq x y z
N MET A 1 16.94 -29.37 -2.12
CA MET A 1 15.79 -30.27 -1.99
C MET A 1 15.36 -30.20 -0.54
N ILE A 2 14.30 -29.45 -0.25
CA ILE A 2 13.71 -29.34 1.08
C ILE A 2 12.26 -29.76 0.89
N ASP A 3 11.89 -30.83 1.57
CA ASP A 3 10.58 -31.47 1.49
C ASP A 3 9.49 -30.52 1.98
N VAL A 4 8.48 -30.33 1.11
CA VAL A 4 7.22 -29.67 1.46
C VAL A 4 6.34 -30.71 2.11
N VAL A 5 6.26 -30.69 3.44
CA VAL A 5 5.23 -31.45 4.17
C VAL A 5 3.92 -30.67 4.06
N THR A 6 3.04 -31.11 3.17
CA THR A 6 1.64 -30.68 3.11
C THR A 6 0.86 -31.36 4.24
N SER A 7 0.67 -30.69 5.37
CA SER A 7 -0.39 -31.08 6.32
C SER A 7 -1.62 -30.21 6.07
N GLU A 8 -2.56 -30.77 5.32
CA GLU A 8 -3.95 -30.30 5.25
C GLU A 8 -4.61 -30.51 6.62
N LYS A 9 -4.62 -29.46 7.44
CA LYS A 9 -5.64 -29.17 8.46
C LYS A 9 -5.29 -27.84 9.13
N ASP A 10 -6.30 -27.01 9.32
CA ASP A 10 -6.29 -25.68 9.95
C ASP A 10 -6.09 -24.44 9.06
N PHE A 11 -6.56 -24.48 7.82
CA PHE A 11 -7.01 -23.25 7.12
C PHE A 11 -8.46 -22.92 7.52
N GLN A 12 -8.70 -22.53 8.77
CA GLN A 12 -9.88 -21.71 9.06
C GLN A 12 -9.55 -20.28 8.63
N SER A 13 -9.93 -19.94 7.40
CA SER A 13 -9.94 -18.58 6.90
C SER A 13 -10.79 -17.72 7.83
N VAL A 14 -10.18 -16.83 8.62
CA VAL A 14 -10.87 -15.69 9.19
C VAL A 14 -11.23 -14.78 8.01
N ARG A 15 -12.36 -15.09 7.36
CA ARG A 15 -13.00 -14.21 6.40
C ARG A 15 -13.58 -13.06 7.23
N HIS A 16 -12.88 -11.92 7.28
CA HIS A 16 -13.57 -10.69 7.63
C HIS A 16 -14.47 -10.34 6.45
N PRO A 17 -15.80 -10.30 6.61
CA PRO A 17 -16.69 -9.96 5.53
C PRO A 17 -16.43 -8.50 5.13
N ILE A 18 -15.86 -8.29 3.95
CA ILE A 18 -15.87 -6.99 3.26
C ILE A 18 -17.22 -6.90 2.53
N SER A 19 -18.32 -6.85 3.30
CA SER A 19 -19.57 -6.36 2.76
C SER A 19 -19.54 -4.84 2.86
N GLY A 20 -19.91 -4.14 1.80
CA GLY A 20 -20.02 -2.67 1.74
C GLY A 20 -21.08 -2.07 2.67
N GLN A 21 -21.35 -2.69 3.82
CA GLN A 21 -22.08 -2.07 4.91
C GLN A 21 -21.11 -1.14 5.63
N PHE A 22 -21.28 0.15 5.37
CA PHE A 22 -20.78 1.17 6.25
C PHE A 22 -21.27 0.87 7.66
N GLU A 23 -20.37 0.42 8.53
CA GLU A 23 -20.68 0.41 9.97
C GLU A 23 -21.07 1.83 10.39
N SER A 24 -22.08 1.93 11.25
CA SER A 24 -22.57 3.17 11.84
C SER A 24 -21.43 3.98 12.45
N THR A 25 -21.63 5.30 12.58
CA THR A 25 -20.69 6.17 13.30
C THR A 25 -20.24 5.51 14.60
N PRO A 26 -18.94 5.31 14.83
CA PRO A 26 -18.47 4.64 16.03
C PRO A 26 -18.89 5.42 17.26
N GLN A 27 -19.36 4.71 18.29
CA GLN A 27 -19.70 5.33 19.56
C GLN A 27 -18.42 5.90 20.19
N TYR A 28 -18.49 7.12 20.72
CA TYR A 28 -17.36 7.73 21.40
C TYR A 28 -16.89 6.84 22.56
N CYS A 29 -15.59 6.56 22.60
CA CYS A 29 -14.93 5.81 23.66
C CYS A 29 -13.72 6.63 24.14
N GLU A 30 -13.67 6.92 25.43
CA GLU A 30 -12.58 7.70 26.05
C GLU A 30 -11.22 6.97 25.97
N GLU A 31 -11.27 5.64 25.88
CA GLU A 31 -10.09 4.77 25.83
C GLU A 31 -9.62 4.47 24.40
N GLN A 32 -10.50 4.59 23.40
CA GLN A 32 -10.24 4.21 22.01
C GLN A 32 -10.72 5.27 21.03
N TRP A 33 -9.78 5.92 20.35
CA TRP A 33 -10.12 6.97 19.42
C TRP A 33 -10.32 6.44 18.01
N HIS A 34 -11.50 6.69 17.46
CA HIS A 34 -11.86 6.17 16.14
C HIS A 34 -11.92 7.31 15.12
N ALA A 35 -11.36 7.07 13.95
CA ALA A 35 -11.48 7.96 12.81
C ALA A 35 -11.97 7.18 11.59
N LYS A 36 -12.87 7.79 10.83
CA LYS A 36 -13.38 7.20 9.59
C LYS A 36 -13.28 8.19 8.45
N LEU A 37 -12.98 7.68 7.27
CA LEU A 37 -13.11 8.41 6.01
C LEU A 37 -13.63 7.46 4.94
N PHE A 38 -14.63 7.91 4.22
CA PHE A 38 -15.07 7.33 2.96
C PHE A 38 -15.02 8.37 1.85
N ALA A 39 -14.55 7.95 0.69
CA ALA A 39 -14.60 8.74 -0.52
C ALA A 39 -15.01 7.92 -1.74
N GLU A 40 -16.04 8.40 -2.41
CA GLU A 40 -16.46 7.92 -3.71
C GLU A 40 -15.79 8.74 -4.81
N ILE A 41 -15.18 8.07 -5.78
CA ILE A 41 -14.62 8.70 -6.97
C ILE A 41 -15.50 8.33 -8.16
N LYS A 42 -15.99 9.34 -8.88
CA LYS A 42 -16.90 9.20 -10.02
C LYS A 42 -16.33 9.85 -11.26
N CYS A 43 -16.87 9.45 -12.41
CA CYS A 43 -16.59 10.05 -13.70
C CYS A 43 -17.90 10.49 -14.38
N SER A 44 -17.87 11.63 -15.06
CA SER A 44 -18.93 12.08 -15.97
C SER A 44 -18.30 12.58 -17.27
N GLY A 45 -18.63 11.94 -18.38
CA GLY A 45 -17.90 12.11 -19.64
C GLY A 45 -16.44 11.68 -19.46
N ASN A 46 -15.51 12.63 -19.63
CA ASN A 46 -14.07 12.42 -19.40
C ASN A 46 -13.55 13.22 -18.19
N LYS A 47 -14.40 13.45 -17.18
CA LYS A 47 -14.06 14.24 -15.99
C LYS A 47 -14.28 13.42 -14.73
N ALA A 48 -13.20 13.16 -14.00
CA ALA A 48 -13.25 12.59 -12.66
C ALA A 48 -13.63 13.67 -11.63
N PHE A 49 -14.36 13.27 -10.58
CA PHE A 49 -14.70 14.15 -9.48
C PHE A 49 -14.94 13.35 -8.19
N LEU A 50 -14.84 14.04 -7.06
CA LEU A 50 -15.14 13.49 -5.74
C LEU A 50 -16.67 13.49 -5.55
N GLY A 51 -17.23 12.29 -5.38
CA GLY A 51 -18.65 12.04 -5.15
C GLY A 51 -19.01 12.14 -3.66
N LYS A 52 -19.77 11.16 -3.15
CA LYS A 52 -20.09 11.09 -1.72
C LYS A 52 -18.79 11.02 -0.90
N THR A 53 -18.69 11.89 0.09
CA THR A 53 -17.66 11.83 1.13
C THR A 53 -18.31 11.80 2.48
N ASP A 54 -17.76 10.98 3.36
CA ASP A 54 -18.20 10.86 4.75
C ASP A 54 -16.97 10.73 5.64
N HIS A 55 -16.98 11.35 6.81
CA HIS A 55 -15.85 11.27 7.72
C HIS A 55 -16.27 11.45 9.18
N TYR A 56 -15.51 10.82 10.05
CA TYR A 56 -15.62 10.95 11.50
C TYR A 56 -14.22 11.14 12.09
N GLY A 57 -14.10 11.96 13.14
CA GLY A 57 -12.82 12.28 13.75
C GLY A 57 -11.96 13.16 12.83
N PRO A 58 -10.63 12.98 12.80
CA PRO A 58 -9.66 13.91 12.18
C PRO A 58 -9.41 13.66 10.69
N LEU A 59 -9.80 12.50 10.13
CA LEU A 59 -9.44 12.15 8.76
C LEU A 59 -10.12 13.08 7.76
N ARG A 60 -9.37 13.64 6.82
CA ARG A 60 -9.89 14.56 5.80
C ARG A 60 -9.29 14.26 4.44
N ILE A 61 -10.01 14.67 3.40
CA ILE A 61 -9.47 14.77 2.04
C ILE A 61 -9.30 16.25 1.74
N GLN A 62 -8.09 16.63 1.31
CA GLN A 62 -7.87 17.99 0.80
C GLN A 62 -8.68 18.20 -0.48
N ARG A 63 -9.02 19.47 -0.77
CA ARG A 63 -9.66 19.86 -2.03
C ARG A 63 -9.00 19.15 -3.22
N PRO A 64 -9.76 18.38 -4.03
CA PRO A 64 -9.19 17.66 -5.15
C PRO A 64 -8.57 18.57 -6.20
N PHE A 65 -7.56 18.06 -6.90
CA PHE A 65 -6.86 18.78 -7.94
C PHE A 65 -6.51 17.86 -9.12
N PHE A 66 -6.13 18.47 -10.24
CA PHE A 66 -6.08 17.84 -11.57
C PHE A 66 -4.78 18.23 -12.30
N PRO A 67 -3.60 17.81 -11.81
CA PRO A 67 -2.33 18.28 -12.33
C PRO A 67 -2.02 17.72 -13.73
N GLU A 68 -2.74 16.70 -14.15
CA GLU A 68 -2.53 15.94 -15.39
C GLU A 68 -3.83 15.73 -16.18
N GLY A 69 -4.74 16.71 -16.12
CA GLY A 69 -6.03 16.67 -16.81
C GLY A 69 -7.21 16.33 -15.90
N ARG A 70 -8.43 16.60 -16.40
CA ARG A 70 -9.66 16.45 -15.60
C ARG A 70 -10.13 15.00 -15.47
N ASP A 71 -9.56 14.09 -16.24
CA ASP A 71 -9.86 12.66 -16.27
C ASP A 71 -9.14 11.87 -15.16
N CYS A 72 -8.11 12.45 -14.52
CA CYS A 72 -7.44 11.87 -13.36
C CYS A 72 -7.51 12.81 -12.14
N LEU A 73 -8.19 12.35 -11.09
CA LEU A 73 -8.37 13.08 -9.84
C LEU A 73 -7.21 12.79 -8.87
N HIS A 74 -6.51 13.81 -8.39
CA HIS A 74 -5.54 13.63 -7.30
C HIS A 74 -6.15 14.01 -5.95
N LEU A 75 -5.99 13.13 -4.95
CA LEU A 75 -6.51 13.27 -3.60
C LEU A 75 -5.39 13.15 -2.57
N TYR A 76 -5.35 14.10 -1.63
CA TYR A 76 -4.48 14.02 -0.47
C TYR A 76 -5.29 13.60 0.76
N LEU A 77 -4.93 12.44 1.29
CA LEU A 77 -5.46 11.91 2.54
C LEU A 77 -4.70 12.56 3.70
N LEU A 78 -5.44 13.23 4.58
CA LEU A 78 -4.90 13.95 5.73
C LEU A 78 -5.27 13.22 7.02
N HIS A 79 -4.27 13.02 7.87
CA HIS A 79 -4.42 12.65 9.27
C HIS A 79 -3.75 13.71 10.15
N PRO A 80 -4.42 14.85 10.44
CA PRO A 80 -3.84 15.98 11.16
C PRO A 80 -3.15 15.67 12.50
N PRO A 81 -3.62 14.71 13.34
CA PRO A 81 -2.91 14.31 14.56
C PRO A 81 -1.49 13.80 14.31
N GLY A 82 -1.20 13.33 13.09
CA GLY A 82 0.15 12.96 12.67
C GLY A 82 0.62 11.59 13.14
N GLY A 83 -0.19 10.84 13.88
CA GLY A 83 0.10 9.44 14.24
C GLY A 83 -0.93 8.82 15.18
N LEU A 84 -0.75 7.52 15.44
CA LEU A 84 -1.61 6.69 16.27
C LEU A 84 -0.98 6.42 17.63
N VAL A 85 -1.75 6.62 18.70
CA VAL A 85 -1.42 6.19 20.06
C VAL A 85 -2.26 4.96 20.45
N GLY A 86 -1.94 4.34 21.59
CA GLY A 86 -2.61 3.10 22.02
C GLY A 86 -4.13 3.22 22.04
N GLY A 87 -4.82 2.31 21.34
CA GLY A 87 -6.28 2.29 21.19
C GLY A 87 -6.84 3.08 20.01
N ASP A 88 -6.02 3.82 19.26
CA ASP A 88 -6.47 4.54 18.06
C ASP A 88 -6.78 3.56 16.92
N SER A 89 -7.84 3.86 16.16
CA SER A 89 -8.29 3.07 15.01
C SER A 89 -8.70 3.98 13.84
N LEU A 90 -8.01 3.85 12.70
CA LEU A 90 -8.37 4.52 11.45
C LEU A 90 -9.06 3.56 10.49
N SER A 91 -10.20 3.96 9.95
CA SER A 91 -10.91 3.26 8.87
C SER A 91 -11.03 4.15 7.64
N ILE A 92 -10.27 3.84 6.59
CA ILE A 92 -10.18 4.60 5.35
C ILE A 92 -10.77 3.77 4.22
N SER A 93 -11.67 4.33 3.43
CA SER A 93 -12.33 3.60 2.34
C SER A 93 -12.44 4.44 1.08
N PHE A 94 -12.06 3.85 -0.04
CA PHE A 94 -12.20 4.43 -1.37
C PHE A 94 -13.10 3.55 -2.23
N ASP A 95 -14.06 4.16 -2.92
CA ASP A 95 -14.96 3.48 -3.85
C ASP A 95 -14.85 4.14 -5.21
N VAL A 96 -14.07 3.52 -6.10
CA VAL A 96 -13.65 4.07 -7.38
C VAL A 96 -14.59 3.52 -8.45
N LYS A 97 -15.60 4.31 -8.78
CA LYS A 97 -16.69 3.92 -9.69
C LYS A 97 -16.18 3.70 -11.11
N GLU A 98 -16.99 2.99 -11.89
CA GLU A 98 -16.67 2.60 -13.25
C GLU A 98 -16.05 3.73 -14.07
N ARG A 99 -15.01 3.39 -14.84
CA ARG A 99 -14.30 4.32 -15.75
C ARG A 99 -13.69 5.56 -15.07
N SER A 100 -13.60 5.58 -13.75
CA SER A 100 -12.97 6.69 -13.01
C SER A 100 -11.49 6.42 -12.80
N HIS A 101 -10.67 7.47 -12.81
CA HIS A 101 -9.24 7.38 -12.49
C HIS A 101 -8.90 8.35 -11.37
N CYS A 102 -8.29 7.86 -10.29
CA CYS A 102 -7.71 8.71 -9.25
C CYS A 102 -6.32 8.27 -8.79
N LEU A 103 -5.55 9.24 -8.32
CA LEU A 103 -4.34 9.04 -7.53
C LEU A 103 -4.60 9.52 -6.10
N VAL A 104 -4.26 8.70 -5.13
CA VAL A 104 -4.38 8.99 -3.70
C VAL A 104 -3.00 8.90 -3.06
N THR A 105 -2.64 9.91 -2.27
CA THR A 105 -1.39 9.91 -1.50
C THR A 105 -1.58 10.62 -0.16
N THR A 106 -0.61 10.51 0.73
CA THR A 106 -0.56 11.25 2.00
C THR A 106 0.55 12.31 1.94
N PRO A 107 0.42 13.43 2.65
CA PRO A 107 1.43 14.49 2.66
C PRO A 107 2.65 14.14 3.53
N SER A 108 2.51 13.18 4.45
CA SER A 108 3.53 12.85 5.43
C SER A 108 3.45 11.38 5.84
N ALA A 109 4.54 10.88 6.41
CA ALA A 109 4.59 9.56 7.01
C ALA A 109 3.52 9.38 8.09
N GLY A 110 2.90 8.21 8.11
CA GLY A 110 2.10 7.75 9.23
C GLY A 110 3.02 7.36 10.39
N LYS A 111 2.70 7.74 11.62
CA LYS A 111 3.48 7.36 12.80
C LYS A 111 2.62 6.48 13.68
N ILE A 112 3.16 5.38 14.16
CA ILE A 112 2.51 4.55 15.18
C ILE A 112 3.41 4.57 16.40
N TYR A 113 2.97 5.29 17.43
CA TYR A 113 3.77 5.59 18.60
C TYR A 113 3.81 4.41 19.58
N ARG A 114 4.71 4.50 20.56
CA ARG A 114 4.80 3.53 21.66
C ARG A 114 3.42 3.34 22.31
N ASN A 115 3.01 2.08 22.44
CA ASN A 115 1.75 1.74 23.09
C ASN A 115 1.92 1.75 24.61
N ILE A 116 1.35 2.76 25.27
CA ILE A 116 1.32 2.87 26.75
C ILE A 116 0.01 2.39 27.38
N ARG A 117 -1.01 2.07 26.56
CA ARG A 117 -2.35 1.69 27.02
C ARG A 117 -2.61 0.18 26.95
N GLY A 118 -1.79 -0.58 26.22
CA GLY A 118 -2.00 -2.01 26.01
C GLY A 118 -3.16 -2.33 25.04
N LEU A 119 -3.65 -1.32 24.31
CA LEU A 119 -4.65 -1.48 23.25
C LEU A 119 -3.96 -1.28 21.89
N PRO A 120 -4.19 -2.16 20.90
CA PRO A 120 -3.51 -2.07 19.62
C PRO A 120 -3.87 -0.79 18.87
N GLN A 121 -2.91 -0.27 18.10
CA GLN A 121 -3.13 0.82 17.15
C GLN A 121 -3.48 0.23 15.79
N VAL A 122 -4.61 0.65 15.21
CA VAL A 122 -5.17 0.01 14.02
C VAL A 122 -5.28 1.01 12.86
N GLN A 123 -4.88 0.59 11.67
CA GLN A 123 -5.19 1.26 10.41
C GLN A 123 -5.78 0.26 9.42
N ASN A 124 -6.98 0.52 8.95
CA ASN A 124 -7.67 -0.26 7.93
C ASN A 124 -7.89 0.60 6.69
N VAL A 125 -7.44 0.10 5.54
CA VAL A 125 -7.65 0.70 4.22
C VAL A 125 -8.45 -0.29 3.37
N GLY A 126 -9.59 0.16 2.87
CA GLY A 126 -10.44 -0.59 1.94
C GLY A 126 -10.56 0.14 0.61
N VAL A 127 -10.37 -0.58 -0.49
CA VAL A 127 -10.46 0.00 -1.83
C VAL A 127 -11.35 -0.88 -2.70
N ASN A 128 -12.45 -0.33 -3.19
CA ASN A 128 -13.28 -0.97 -4.21
C ASN A 128 -12.97 -0.32 -5.56
N VAL A 129 -12.55 -1.12 -6.54
CA VAL A 129 -12.22 -0.67 -7.90
C VAL A 129 -13.20 -1.34 -8.86
N HIS A 130 -14.11 -0.56 -9.43
CA HIS A 130 -15.11 -1.07 -10.37
C HIS A 130 -14.51 -1.30 -11.77
N SER A 131 -15.26 -1.94 -12.66
CA SER A 131 -14.82 -2.19 -14.03
C SER A 131 -14.45 -0.90 -14.77
N GLY A 132 -13.35 -0.93 -15.50
CA GLY A 132 -12.74 0.20 -16.20
C GLY A 132 -12.15 1.27 -15.28
N ALA A 133 -12.25 1.12 -13.96
CA ALA A 133 -11.72 2.09 -13.01
C ALA A 133 -10.24 1.84 -12.71
N LYS A 134 -9.53 2.91 -12.37
CA LYS A 134 -8.09 2.91 -12.07
C LYS A 134 -7.83 3.67 -10.77
N ILE A 135 -7.08 3.08 -9.85
CA ILE A 135 -6.57 3.77 -8.67
C ILE A 135 -5.08 3.60 -8.52
N GLU A 136 -4.42 4.73 -8.23
CA GLU A 136 -3.03 4.83 -7.88
C GLU A 136 -2.90 5.20 -6.39
N TYR A 137 -2.61 4.23 -5.51
CA TYR A 137 -2.57 4.42 -4.06
C TYR A 137 -1.12 4.43 -3.54
N PHE A 138 -0.63 5.63 -3.24
CA PHE A 138 0.78 5.90 -2.97
C PHE A 138 0.95 6.66 -1.64
N PRO A 139 0.58 6.09 -0.49
CA PRO A 139 0.84 6.73 0.79
C PRO A 139 2.36 6.90 1.02
N GLN A 140 2.74 7.89 1.83
CA GLN A 140 4.06 7.89 2.45
C GLN A 140 4.20 6.71 3.41
N GLU A 141 5.42 6.46 3.88
CA GLU A 141 5.72 5.34 4.77
C GLU A 141 4.96 5.39 6.10
N ASN A 142 4.72 4.22 6.69
CA ASN A 142 4.38 4.09 8.11
C ASN A 142 5.64 3.87 8.93
N ILE A 143 5.83 4.63 10.00
CA ILE A 143 6.94 4.50 10.95
C ILE A 143 6.41 3.90 12.24
N ILE A 144 6.80 2.65 12.51
CA ILE A 144 6.43 1.89 13.70
C ILE A 144 7.46 2.15 14.78
N TYR A 145 7.08 2.89 15.83
CA TYR A 145 7.99 3.26 16.91
C TYR A 145 8.24 2.05 17.81
N ASP A 146 9.38 2.06 18.49
CA ASP A 146 9.68 1.07 19.51
C ASP A 146 8.58 1.01 20.59
N GLY A 147 8.08 -0.20 20.85
CA GLY A 147 7.00 -0.47 21.80
C GLY A 147 5.59 -0.25 21.24
N ALA A 148 5.43 -0.03 19.94
CA ALA A 148 4.11 -0.01 19.29
C ALA A 148 3.46 -1.41 19.23
N GLU A 149 2.14 -1.46 19.14
CA GLU A 149 1.37 -2.66 18.82
C GLU A 149 0.50 -2.36 17.59
N ALA A 150 1.12 -2.42 16.42
CA ALA A 150 0.55 -1.94 15.17
C ALA A 150 -0.20 -3.03 14.42
N HIS A 151 -1.45 -2.77 14.05
CA HIS A 151 -2.23 -3.58 13.12
C HIS A 151 -2.55 -2.74 11.87
N ILE A 152 -1.94 -3.08 10.73
CA ILE A 152 -2.12 -2.37 9.45
C ILE A 152 -2.75 -3.34 8.45
N ASN A 153 -3.91 -2.99 7.92
CA ASN A 153 -4.63 -3.84 6.98
C ASN A 153 -5.00 -3.04 5.74
N THR A 154 -4.61 -3.52 4.57
CA THR A 154 -5.02 -2.99 3.27
C THR A 154 -5.75 -4.08 2.49
N SER A 155 -6.95 -3.77 2.04
CA SER A 155 -7.80 -4.67 1.27
C SER A 155 -8.28 -3.97 -0.01
N VAL A 156 -8.14 -4.66 -1.14
CA VAL A 156 -8.52 -4.16 -2.46
C VAL A 156 -9.42 -5.18 -3.14
N GLU A 157 -10.65 -4.80 -3.46
CA GLU A 157 -11.57 -5.58 -4.28
C GLU A 157 -11.65 -4.95 -5.68
N LEU A 158 -11.29 -5.74 -6.68
CA LEU A 158 -11.37 -5.38 -8.10
C LEU A 158 -12.60 -6.04 -8.73
N LYS A 159 -13.28 -5.32 -9.62
CA LYS A 159 -14.33 -5.87 -10.48
C LYS A 159 -13.92 -5.82 -11.95
N GLY A 160 -14.15 -6.92 -12.67
CA GLY A 160 -13.88 -6.99 -14.11
C GLY A 160 -12.44 -6.60 -14.44
N ASP A 161 -12.27 -5.59 -15.30
CA ASP A 161 -10.99 -5.05 -15.76
C ASP A 161 -10.44 -3.88 -14.91
N GLY A 162 -10.97 -3.66 -13.71
CA GLY A 162 -10.45 -2.64 -12.78
C GLY A 162 -8.95 -2.83 -12.46
N VAL A 163 -8.24 -1.72 -12.27
CA VAL A 163 -6.78 -1.70 -12.03
C VAL A 163 -6.43 -0.96 -10.75
N PHE A 164 -5.70 -1.64 -9.87
CA PHE A 164 -5.02 -1.07 -8.73
C PHE A 164 -3.50 -1.02 -9.00
N CYS A 165 -2.89 0.13 -8.70
CA CYS A 165 -1.46 0.33 -8.67
C CYS A 165 -1.13 1.01 -7.35
N GLY A 166 -0.31 0.42 -6.50
CA GLY A 166 -0.10 1.01 -5.19
C GLY A 166 0.95 0.31 -4.36
N TRP A 167 1.44 1.02 -3.36
CA TRP A 167 2.49 0.51 -2.48
C TRP A 167 2.17 0.71 -1.01
N GLU A 168 2.87 -0.08 -0.19
CA GLU A 168 3.05 0.15 1.23
C GLU A 168 4.56 0.20 1.52
N ILE A 169 4.97 1.15 2.33
CA ILE A 169 6.33 1.24 2.86
C ILE A 169 6.23 1.29 4.37
N THR A 170 6.93 0.40 5.06
CA THR A 170 6.90 0.29 6.52
C THR A 170 8.32 0.37 7.06
N CYS A 171 8.55 1.34 7.94
CA CYS A 171 9.75 1.48 8.74
C CYS A 171 9.52 0.89 10.14
N ILE A 172 10.40 0.00 10.59
CA ILE A 172 10.42 -0.52 11.95
C ILE A 172 11.52 0.16 12.75
N GLY A 173 11.13 0.90 13.78
CA GLY A 173 12.03 1.78 14.51
C GLY A 173 12.41 3.02 13.70
N ARG A 174 13.34 3.80 14.25
CA ARG A 174 13.81 5.06 13.65
C ARG A 174 15.32 5.01 13.50
N TYR A 175 15.74 4.55 12.32
CA TYR A 175 17.15 4.35 11.96
C TYR A 175 18.01 5.61 12.17
N GLU A 176 17.59 6.74 11.60
CA GLU A 176 18.33 8.02 11.69
C GLU A 176 18.37 8.58 13.13
N SER A 177 17.48 8.13 14.03
CA SER A 177 17.47 8.52 15.44
C SER A 177 18.17 7.50 16.35
N SER A 178 18.78 6.45 15.79
CA SER A 178 19.36 5.34 16.58
C SER A 178 18.39 4.71 17.58
N ASP A 179 17.10 4.64 17.22
CA ASP A 179 16.02 4.11 18.06
C ASP A 179 15.42 2.84 17.41
N PRO A 180 16.07 1.67 17.57
CA PRO A 180 15.68 0.44 16.93
C PRO A 180 14.37 -0.15 17.51
N PHE A 181 13.67 -0.96 16.72
CA PHE A 181 12.47 -1.67 17.17
C PHE A 181 12.83 -2.91 18.00
N VAL A 182 12.94 -2.73 19.32
CA VAL A 182 13.37 -3.76 20.29
C VAL A 182 12.24 -4.26 21.18
N SER A 183 11.10 -3.57 21.18
CA SER A 183 9.87 -3.96 21.86
C SER A 183 8.65 -3.71 20.99
N GLY A 184 7.55 -4.43 21.25
CA GLY A 184 6.28 -4.29 20.53
C GLY A 184 6.06 -5.32 19.42
N SER A 185 5.02 -5.10 18.62
CA SER A 185 4.67 -5.95 17.48
C SER A 185 4.04 -5.18 16.31
N LEU A 186 4.16 -5.76 15.12
CA LEU A 186 3.53 -5.32 13.89
C LEU A 186 2.81 -6.52 13.25
N LYS A 187 1.53 -6.36 12.98
CA LYS A 187 0.75 -7.23 12.08
C LYS A 187 0.35 -6.40 10.88
N GLN A 188 0.88 -6.73 9.71
CA GLN A 188 0.53 -6.07 8.46
C GLN A 188 -0.11 -7.09 7.51
N SER A 189 -1.21 -6.72 6.88
CA SER A 189 -1.84 -7.51 5.83
C SER A 189 -2.13 -6.67 4.59
N PHE A 190 -1.85 -7.23 3.41
CA PHE A 190 -2.20 -6.61 2.14
C PHE A 190 -2.84 -7.66 1.23
N GLN A 191 -4.13 -7.49 0.95
CA GLN A 191 -4.92 -8.42 0.17
C GLN A 191 -5.53 -7.73 -1.06
N VAL A 192 -5.49 -8.42 -2.19
CA VAL A 192 -6.16 -8.04 -3.42
C VAL A 192 -6.99 -9.21 -3.91
N THR A 193 -8.27 -8.96 -4.12
CA THR A 193 -9.23 -9.89 -4.71
C THR A 193 -9.76 -9.30 -6.01
N ARG A 194 -10.07 -10.15 -7.00
CA ARG A 194 -10.79 -9.77 -8.22
C ARG A 194 -12.01 -10.67 -8.36
N ASP A 195 -13.19 -10.06 -8.41
CA ASP A 195 -14.47 -10.76 -8.51
C ASP A 195 -14.61 -11.90 -7.48
N GLY A 196 -14.20 -11.60 -6.23
CA GLY A 196 -14.21 -12.56 -5.12
C GLY A 196 -13.07 -13.60 -5.13
N THR A 197 -12.20 -13.62 -6.14
CA THR A 197 -11.06 -14.53 -6.23
C THR A 197 -9.76 -13.86 -5.77
N PRO A 198 -8.97 -14.45 -4.85
CA PRO A 198 -7.69 -13.88 -4.43
C PRO A 198 -6.68 -13.77 -5.58
N VAL A 199 -6.11 -12.57 -5.76
CA VAL A 199 -5.03 -12.27 -6.72
C VAL A 199 -3.69 -12.11 -6.00
N PHE A 200 -3.70 -11.47 -4.84
CA PHE A 200 -2.51 -11.27 -4.01
C PHE A 200 -2.90 -11.32 -2.53
N SER A 201 -2.04 -11.93 -1.71
CA SER A 201 -2.20 -11.95 -0.26
C SER A 201 -0.82 -11.96 0.38
N ASP A 202 -0.57 -10.96 1.22
CA ASP A 202 0.64 -10.82 2.01
C ASP A 202 0.29 -10.61 3.48
N ARG A 203 1.08 -11.22 4.35
CA ARG A 203 0.91 -11.11 5.80
C ARG A 203 2.27 -11.13 6.49
N LEU A 204 2.60 -10.01 7.14
CA LEU A 204 3.77 -9.87 7.99
C LEU A 204 3.32 -9.88 9.45
N ILE A 205 3.81 -10.84 10.22
CA ILE A 205 3.67 -10.87 11.68
C ILE A 205 5.07 -10.75 12.26
N LEU A 206 5.36 -9.58 12.82
CA LEU A 206 6.67 -9.25 13.37
C LEU A 206 6.54 -8.94 14.85
N THR A 207 7.23 -9.72 15.68
CA THR A 207 7.48 -9.36 17.07
C THR A 207 8.90 -8.82 17.17
N ALA A 208 9.10 -7.78 17.98
CA ALA A 208 10.44 -7.24 18.19
C ALA A 208 11.41 -8.31 18.73
N ASN A 209 12.68 -8.19 18.34
CA ASN A 209 13.77 -9.16 18.53
C ASN A 209 13.52 -10.58 17.99
N SER A 210 12.48 -10.79 17.17
CA SER A 210 12.28 -12.08 16.52
C SER A 210 13.35 -12.34 15.44
N SER A 211 13.59 -13.62 15.13
CA SER A 211 14.48 -14.04 14.06
C SER A 211 14.10 -13.47 12.69
N LEU A 212 12.84 -13.04 12.51
CA LEU A 212 12.38 -12.41 11.27
C LEU A 212 13.03 -11.04 11.02
N GLN A 213 13.45 -10.31 12.05
CA GLN A 213 14.10 -9.01 11.87
C GLN A 213 15.51 -9.13 11.26
N SER A 214 16.30 -10.11 11.71
CA SER A 214 17.71 -10.24 11.31
C SER A 214 17.98 -11.40 10.35
N GLY A 215 17.07 -12.37 10.26
CA GLY A 215 17.23 -13.56 9.44
C GLY A 215 17.27 -13.27 7.94
N VAL A 216 18.02 -14.11 7.21
CA VAL A 216 18.17 -14.02 5.75
C VAL A 216 16.82 -14.22 5.03
N ALA A 217 15.97 -15.09 5.58
CA ALA A 217 14.60 -15.33 5.08
C ALA A 217 13.58 -14.29 5.59
N GLY A 218 14.04 -13.28 6.35
CA GLY A 218 13.22 -12.19 6.88
C GLY A 218 13.66 -10.84 6.33
N LEU A 219 13.79 -9.85 7.23
CA LEU A 219 14.15 -8.48 6.87
C LEU A 219 15.66 -8.27 6.71
N GLN A 220 16.49 -9.29 6.96
CA GLN A 220 17.95 -9.23 6.79
C GLN A 220 18.63 -8.07 7.53
N GLY A 221 18.10 -7.70 8.71
CA GLY A 221 18.59 -6.58 9.50
C GLY A 221 18.23 -5.20 8.93
N LYS A 222 17.46 -5.14 7.84
CA LYS A 222 16.95 -3.89 7.26
C LYS A 222 15.73 -3.42 8.03
N CYS A 223 15.62 -2.12 8.24
CA CYS A 223 14.54 -1.52 9.02
C CYS A 223 13.40 -0.96 8.17
N VAL A 224 13.49 -1.03 6.84
CA VAL A 224 12.44 -0.61 5.92
C VAL A 224 12.08 -1.75 4.98
N ALA A 225 10.79 -2.07 4.91
CA ALA A 225 10.22 -3.02 3.96
C ALA A 225 9.17 -2.32 3.11
N GLY A 226 9.23 -2.54 1.80
CA GLY A 226 8.28 -2.00 0.84
C GLY A 226 7.67 -3.10 -0.02
N THR A 227 6.39 -2.92 -0.35
CA THR A 227 5.66 -3.73 -1.32
C THR A 227 4.98 -2.82 -2.30
N PHE A 228 5.27 -2.97 -3.60
CA PHE A 228 4.61 -2.24 -4.68
C PHE A 228 3.94 -3.25 -5.62
N LEU A 229 2.66 -3.03 -5.92
CA LEU A 229 1.85 -3.89 -6.77
C LEU A 229 1.24 -3.10 -7.92
N ILE A 230 1.06 -3.79 -9.04
CA ILE A 230 0.09 -3.40 -10.06
C ILE A 230 -0.69 -4.61 -10.56
N THR A 231 -2.01 -4.47 -10.64
CA THR A 231 -2.92 -5.58 -10.92
C THR A 231 -3.23 -5.69 -12.41
N THR A 232 -2.16 -5.80 -13.20
CA THR A 232 -2.18 -5.99 -14.66
C THR A 232 -1.06 -6.93 -15.06
N ASP A 233 -1.23 -7.63 -16.18
CA ASP A 233 -0.16 -8.45 -16.77
C ASP A 233 0.78 -7.59 -17.59
N LEU A 234 1.75 -6.96 -16.93
CA LEU A 234 2.81 -6.22 -17.60
C LEU A 234 3.64 -7.14 -18.50
N PHE A 235 3.92 -8.35 -18.02
CA PHE A 235 4.73 -9.36 -18.69
C PHE A 235 4.00 -10.72 -18.68
N PRO A 236 2.97 -10.93 -19.51
CA PRO A 236 2.17 -12.15 -19.48
C PRO A 236 3.06 -13.40 -19.60
N ILE A 237 2.76 -14.41 -18.76
CA ILE A 237 3.59 -15.62 -18.60
C ILE A 237 3.35 -16.60 -19.75
N ASP A 238 2.10 -16.72 -20.20
CA ASP A 238 1.67 -17.73 -21.18
C ASP A 238 1.60 -17.20 -22.61
N GLU A 239 2.03 -15.96 -22.83
CA GLU A 239 1.95 -15.28 -24.13
C GLU A 239 3.30 -14.70 -24.55
N ALA A 240 3.51 -14.61 -25.86
CA ALA A 240 4.71 -13.97 -26.39
C ALA A 240 4.66 -12.46 -26.10
N LEU A 241 5.64 -11.96 -25.34
CA LEU A 241 5.79 -10.54 -25.12
C LEU A 241 5.93 -9.77 -26.45
N SER A 242 5.19 -8.68 -26.57
CA SER A 242 5.36 -7.69 -27.62
C SER A 242 6.78 -7.09 -27.59
N LEU A 243 7.21 -6.46 -28.69
CA LEU A 243 8.50 -5.77 -28.74
C LEU A 243 8.60 -4.69 -27.65
N GLU A 244 7.51 -3.97 -27.41
CA GLU A 244 7.44 -2.93 -26.39
C GLU A 244 7.59 -3.50 -24.98
N GLN A 245 6.91 -4.60 -24.65
CA GLN A 245 7.04 -5.29 -23.36
C GLN A 245 8.44 -5.86 -23.16
N LYS A 246 9.07 -6.43 -24.21
CA LYS A 246 10.46 -6.90 -24.15
C LYS A 246 11.42 -5.75 -23.87
N ASN A 247 11.21 -4.59 -24.49
CA ASN A 247 12.05 -3.41 -24.26
C ASN A 247 11.85 -2.86 -22.84
N LEU A 248 10.61 -2.81 -22.35
CA LEU A 248 10.31 -2.41 -20.98
C LEU A 248 10.95 -3.36 -19.96
N GLN A 249 10.82 -4.67 -20.17
CA GLN A 249 11.43 -5.69 -19.30
C GLN A 249 12.95 -5.53 -19.24
N LYS A 250 13.62 -5.42 -20.39
CA LYS A 250 15.07 -5.19 -20.46
C LYS A 250 15.47 -3.90 -19.73
N LYS A 251 14.71 -2.82 -19.93
CA LYS A 251 14.94 -1.53 -19.25
C LYS A 251 14.83 -1.67 -17.73
N ILE A 252 13.80 -2.33 -17.23
CA ILE A 252 13.58 -2.53 -15.79
C ILE A 252 14.69 -3.40 -15.18
N VAL A 253 15.06 -4.51 -15.83
CA VAL A 253 16.12 -5.42 -15.34
C VAL A 253 17.49 -4.73 -15.34
N GLY A 254 17.82 -4.00 -16.42
CA GLY A 254 19.03 -3.19 -16.48
C GLY A 254 19.08 -2.14 -15.37
N TRP A 255 17.98 -1.40 -15.21
CA TRP A 255 17.84 -0.41 -14.14
C TRP A 255 17.99 -1.03 -12.74
N GLN A 256 17.33 -2.16 -12.46
CA GLN A 256 17.42 -2.83 -11.15
C GLN A 256 18.87 -3.20 -10.82
N THR A 257 19.59 -3.76 -11.81
CA THR A 257 20.98 -4.19 -11.66
C THR A 257 21.87 -2.99 -11.33
N GLU A 258 21.78 -1.92 -12.12
CA GLU A 258 22.57 -0.70 -11.91
C GLU A 258 22.22 -0.01 -10.59
N PHE A 259 20.94 0.03 -10.22
CA PHE A 259 20.49 0.66 -8.99
C PHE A 259 21.03 -0.07 -7.76
N MET A 260 20.92 -1.41 -7.73
CA MET A 260 21.42 -2.22 -6.61
C MET A 260 22.95 -2.21 -6.52
N GLN A 261 23.66 -2.11 -7.64
CA GLN A 261 25.12 -1.92 -7.63
C GLN A 261 25.53 -0.59 -6.98
N ARG A 262 24.81 0.49 -7.26
CA ARG A 262 25.06 1.82 -6.67
C ARG A 262 24.56 1.95 -5.23
N ASN A 263 23.60 1.11 -4.83
CA ASN A 263 22.96 1.13 -3.53
C ASN A 263 22.97 -0.28 -2.92
N PRO A 264 24.13 -0.80 -2.49
CA PRO A 264 24.26 -2.20 -2.04
C PRO A 264 23.41 -2.53 -0.81
N ASP A 265 22.99 -1.50 -0.05
CA ASP A 265 22.11 -1.64 1.10
C ASP A 265 20.61 -1.72 0.76
N THR A 266 20.24 -1.54 -0.51
CA THR A 266 18.86 -1.63 -0.98
C THR A 266 18.68 -2.89 -1.82
N LEU A 267 17.85 -3.79 -1.33
CA LEU A 267 17.51 -5.03 -2.02
C LEU A 267 16.20 -4.83 -2.76
N ILE A 268 16.14 -5.26 -4.01
CA ILE A 268 14.93 -5.16 -4.84
C ILE A 268 14.69 -6.52 -5.48
N ALA A 269 13.47 -7.02 -5.40
CA ALA A 269 13.02 -8.21 -6.10
C ALA A 269 11.71 -7.91 -6.83
N MET A 270 11.56 -8.45 -8.03
CA MET A 270 10.39 -8.24 -8.88
C MET A 270 9.89 -9.59 -9.37
N THR A 271 8.57 -9.77 -9.42
CA THR A 271 7.97 -11.03 -9.85
C THR A 271 6.65 -10.74 -10.56
N GLN A 272 6.49 -11.29 -11.76
CA GLN A 272 5.17 -11.39 -12.37
C GLN A 272 4.48 -12.65 -11.86
N LYS A 273 3.23 -12.52 -11.42
CA LYS A 273 2.26 -13.60 -11.30
C LYS A 273 1.07 -13.28 -12.23
N PRO A 274 0.19 -14.26 -12.53
CA PRO A 274 -1.04 -13.94 -13.25
C PRO A 274 -1.79 -12.79 -12.57
N MET A 275 -2.13 -11.78 -13.35
CA MET A 275 -2.92 -10.60 -12.98
C MET A 275 -2.27 -9.65 -11.98
N VAL A 276 -1.01 -9.88 -11.57
CA VAL A 276 -0.30 -8.99 -10.65
C VAL A 276 1.22 -9.02 -10.85
N TRP A 277 1.78 -7.83 -11.03
CA TRP A 277 3.23 -7.62 -10.94
C TRP A 277 3.58 -7.09 -9.56
N ILE A 278 4.53 -7.75 -8.90
CA ILE A 278 4.89 -7.56 -7.50
C ILE A 278 6.34 -7.08 -7.44
N VAL A 279 6.58 -6.04 -6.66
CA VAL A 279 7.92 -5.55 -6.33
C VAL A 279 8.06 -5.54 -4.82
N ARG A 280 9.14 -6.14 -4.33
CA ARG A 280 9.55 -6.10 -2.92
C ARG A 280 10.85 -5.33 -2.82
N ALA A 281 10.97 -4.50 -1.79
CA ALA A 281 12.22 -3.82 -1.51
C ALA A 281 12.54 -3.81 -0.01
N LEU A 282 13.81 -4.01 0.34
CA LEU A 282 14.33 -3.90 1.71
C LEU A 282 15.46 -2.86 1.74
N GLY A 283 15.54 -2.09 2.81
CA GLY A 283 16.60 -1.10 3.00
C GLY A 283 16.56 -0.44 4.37
N ASN A 284 17.38 0.61 4.56
CA ASN A 284 17.43 1.34 5.83
C ASN A 284 16.83 2.75 5.77
N ARG A 285 16.40 3.19 4.58
CA ARG A 285 15.86 4.53 4.35
C ARG A 285 14.59 4.47 3.52
N ALA A 286 13.48 4.95 4.07
CA ALA A 286 12.19 5.02 3.37
C ALA A 286 12.29 5.82 2.07
N GLU A 287 13.02 6.94 2.09
CA GLU A 287 13.28 7.75 0.89
C GLU A 287 13.84 6.92 -0.28
N LYS A 288 14.78 5.99 -0.01
CA LYS A 288 15.38 5.14 -1.04
C LYS A 288 14.40 4.08 -1.56
N ILE A 289 13.62 3.49 -0.68
CA ILE A 289 12.57 2.53 -1.08
C ILE A 289 11.47 3.23 -1.88
N ARG A 290 11.08 4.44 -1.47
CA ARG A 290 10.13 5.27 -2.22
C ARG A 290 10.70 5.66 -3.59
N GLN A 291 11.96 6.08 -3.67
CA GLN A 291 12.64 6.37 -4.93
C GLN A 291 12.59 5.16 -5.90
N VAL A 292 12.83 3.94 -5.40
CA VAL A 292 12.69 2.70 -6.18
C VAL A 292 11.28 2.59 -6.77
N PHE A 293 10.24 2.76 -5.94
CA PHE A 293 8.86 2.65 -6.40
C PHE A 293 8.42 3.77 -7.33
N GLU A 294 8.85 5.01 -7.09
CA GLU A 294 8.58 6.14 -7.97
C GLU A 294 9.21 5.95 -9.37
N MET A 295 10.45 5.46 -9.43
CA MET A 295 11.14 5.18 -10.70
C MET A 295 10.47 4.02 -11.46
N LEU A 296 10.10 2.96 -10.76
CA LEU A 296 9.38 1.83 -11.35
C LEU A 296 8.00 2.27 -11.86
N TRP A 297 7.25 2.98 -11.03
CA TRP A 297 5.98 3.58 -11.40
C TRP A 297 6.12 4.43 -12.66
N ALA A 298 7.10 5.33 -12.73
CA ALA A 298 7.35 6.15 -13.92
C ALA A 298 7.62 5.32 -15.19
N MET A 299 8.31 4.19 -15.07
CA MET A 299 8.56 3.28 -16.20
C MET A 299 7.31 2.52 -16.64
N ILE A 300 6.47 2.06 -15.71
CA ILE A 300 5.32 1.20 -16.02
C ILE A 300 4.02 1.97 -16.29
N ARG A 301 3.89 3.20 -15.78
CA ARG A 301 2.64 3.98 -15.84
C ARG A 301 2.13 4.20 -17.27
N PRO A 302 2.98 4.51 -18.28
CA PRO A 302 2.51 4.63 -19.66
C PRO A 302 1.85 3.34 -20.18
N TYR A 303 2.36 2.18 -19.76
CA TYR A 303 1.88 0.87 -20.20
C TYR A 303 0.62 0.46 -19.46
N ALA A 304 0.58 0.64 -18.15
CA ALA A 304 -0.53 0.15 -17.33
C ALA A 304 -1.69 1.15 -17.19
N MET A 305 -1.38 2.44 -17.16
CA MET A 305 -2.37 3.50 -16.97
C MET A 305 -2.68 4.27 -18.25
N GLY A 306 -1.83 4.13 -19.29
CA GLY A 306 -2.00 4.83 -20.57
C GLY A 306 -1.60 6.31 -20.51
N ARG A 307 -0.78 6.71 -19.54
CA ARG A 307 -0.39 8.12 -19.36
C ARG A 307 1.00 8.29 -18.73
N PRO A 308 1.72 9.41 -19.03
CA PRO A 308 3.03 9.68 -18.46
C PRO A 308 2.94 9.95 -16.96
N VAL A 309 4.06 9.86 -16.24
CA VAL A 309 4.10 10.15 -14.80
C VAL A 309 3.83 11.63 -14.50
N CYS A 310 3.07 11.90 -13.44
CA CYS A 310 2.89 13.23 -12.87
C CYS A 310 3.10 13.14 -11.36
N VAL A 311 4.31 13.45 -10.89
CA VAL A 311 4.69 13.31 -9.48
C VAL A 311 3.86 14.27 -8.61
N PRO A 312 3.18 13.80 -7.55
CA PRO A 312 2.47 14.66 -6.61
C PRO A 312 3.43 15.70 -6.01
N ARG A 313 3.08 16.99 -6.14
CA ARG A 313 3.91 18.10 -5.61
C ARG A 313 4.16 18.01 -4.11
N ILE A 314 3.22 17.41 -3.37
CA ILE A 314 3.33 17.22 -1.92
C ILE A 314 4.49 16.29 -1.51
N TRP A 315 5.07 15.53 -2.45
CA TRP A 315 6.26 14.72 -2.14
C TRP A 315 7.56 15.53 -2.09
N CYS A 316 7.51 16.79 -2.52
CA CYS A 316 8.66 17.71 -2.54
C CYS A 316 8.58 18.79 -1.44
N THR A 317 7.62 18.68 -0.51
CA THR A 317 7.46 19.58 0.64
C THR A 317 7.94 18.91 1.90
#